data_AF-A0A317C9D4-F1
#
_entry.id   AF-A0A317C9D4-F1
#
_cell.length_a   1.000
_cell.length_b   1.000
_cell.length_c   1.000
_cell.angle_alpha   90.00
_cell.angle_beta   90.00
_cell.angle_gamma   90.00
#
_symmetry.space_group_name_H-M   'P 1'
#
loop_
_entity.id
_entity.type
_entity.pdbx_description
1 polymer ?
#
loop_
_entity_poly.entity_id
_entity_poly.type
_entity_poly.pdbx_seq_one_letter_code
_entity_poly.pdbx_strand_id
1 'polypeptide(L)'
;MKSEVITTHTLFHHYIRELENAKEAIAQTDKYLKPDSPNYLVSYIEKLESLQLLGQDQLEKITRAKANLGAYKLRASQAQNILDNHPKKLAELTGSNDVFLAPPERQHECLYILDQETCHASCVSEEASPRTTVKFSGKSNIQLLHEEQTDAVRVWHHNVQVSNLCITDLRHYNDSHRDAIQLIPPVLHKEINGVSRRLGDQLAGTILNDVCIRDCKIEAPNGPLQGVFASDGMHRNLRIINNDIKTLGSHTISIAGLLTGGVISGNKLHKVEGGETPQIRLYPARIGGNMAEDGVVTILSFAKEKGCDLVEYAEVDTGSEGNVLTLEDGSSSPLEITDLRHEIPTNIEHMSLGLTDFNYNAYLEEFSMTQYSEYVESDPVGANQLQAWLRLRSEEYSKGRPEGHQLGQPSSEQQHIGRNDLAPALEILRSGGLGDIYISEIRQTAIRSFIMKRIAIKHGKIAPLKDLGSNNARRELILRFLLAK
;
A
#
# COMPACT_ATOMS: atom_id res chain seq x y z
N MET A 1 -21.52 -4.35 -15.65
CA MET A 1 -20.23 -3.77 -15.21
C MET A 1 -19.69 -4.71 -14.15
N LYS A 2 -18.64 -5.48 -14.45
CA LYS A 2 -17.93 -6.23 -13.42
C LYS A 2 -17.28 -5.17 -12.55
N SER A 3 -17.68 -5.10 -11.27
CA SER A 3 -17.00 -4.21 -10.34
C SER A 3 -15.52 -4.55 -10.40
N GLU A 4 -14.68 -3.52 -10.39
CA GLU A 4 -13.28 -3.69 -10.06
C GLU A 4 -13.20 -4.57 -8.81
N VAL A 5 -12.23 -5.49 -8.83
CA VAL A 5 -11.96 -6.41 -7.73
C VAL A 5 -11.83 -5.57 -6.46
N ILE A 6 -12.86 -5.59 -5.62
CA ILE A 6 -12.77 -4.96 -4.32
C ILE A 6 -11.91 -5.92 -3.50
N THR A 7 -10.60 -5.65 -3.45
CA THR A 7 -9.61 -6.44 -2.73
C THR A 7 -9.84 -6.24 -1.24
N THR A 8 -10.70 -7.07 -0.66
CA THR A 8 -10.95 -7.14 0.79
C THR A 8 -9.63 -7.24 1.53
N HIS A 9 -9.35 -6.32 2.45
CA HIS A 9 -8.02 -6.28 3.10
C HIS A 9 -7.94 -7.19 4.33
N THR A 10 -9.05 -7.53 4.99
CA THR A 10 -9.09 -8.61 6.01
C THR A 10 -9.98 -9.77 5.61
N LEU A 11 -9.66 -10.95 6.14
CA LEU A 11 -10.43 -12.17 5.96
C LEU A 11 -11.85 -12.05 6.54
N PHE A 12 -12.00 -11.25 7.60
CA PHE A 12 -13.31 -10.98 8.20
C PHE A 12 -14.24 -10.24 7.24
N HIS A 13 -13.78 -9.14 6.65
CA HIS A 13 -14.57 -8.37 5.68
C HIS A 13 -14.80 -9.13 4.38
N HIS A 14 -13.85 -9.98 3.99
CA HIS A 14 -14.04 -10.92 2.90
C HIS A 14 -15.30 -11.77 3.07
N TYR A 15 -15.44 -12.42 4.23
CA TYR A 15 -16.62 -13.25 4.51
C TYR A 15 -17.91 -12.44 4.65
N ILE A 16 -17.87 -11.20 5.15
CA ILE A 16 -19.06 -10.32 5.18
C ILE A 16 -19.57 -10.04 3.76
N ARG A 17 -18.69 -9.65 2.84
CA ARG A 17 -19.09 -9.38 1.45
C ARG A 17 -19.57 -10.63 0.74
N GLU A 18 -18.91 -11.76 0.95
CA GLU A 18 -19.39 -13.03 0.39
C GLU A 18 -20.79 -13.38 0.90
N LEU A 19 -21.10 -13.11 2.17
CA LEU A 19 -22.45 -13.25 2.70
C LEU A 19 -23.47 -12.29 2.06
N GLU A 20 -23.12 -11.02 1.86
CA GLU A 20 -23.98 -10.05 1.17
C GLU A 20 -24.26 -10.47 -0.27
N ASN A 21 -23.22 -10.84 -1.00
CA ASN A 21 -23.32 -11.35 -2.38
C ASN A 21 -24.16 -12.63 -2.45
N ALA A 22 -24.04 -13.52 -1.47
CA ALA A 22 -24.84 -14.74 -1.39
C ALA A 22 -26.32 -14.43 -1.11
N LYS A 23 -26.62 -13.50 -0.21
CA LYS A 23 -27.99 -13.02 0.04
C LYS A 23 -28.61 -12.44 -1.23
N GLU A 24 -27.87 -11.59 -1.96
CA GLU A 24 -28.34 -11.04 -3.22
C GLU A 24 -28.53 -12.13 -4.28
N ALA A 25 -27.61 -13.09 -4.39
CA ALA A 25 -27.70 -14.20 -5.33
C ALA A 25 -28.95 -15.06 -5.09
N ILE A 26 -29.27 -15.39 -3.82
CA ILE A 26 -30.51 -16.10 -3.46
C ILE A 26 -31.74 -15.26 -3.83
N ALA A 27 -31.77 -13.98 -3.46
CA ALA A 27 -32.90 -13.11 -3.79
C ALA A 27 -33.12 -12.98 -5.31
N GLN A 28 -32.05 -13.01 -6.11
CA GLN A 28 -32.13 -12.98 -7.58
C GLN A 28 -32.58 -14.32 -8.18
N THR A 29 -32.11 -15.45 -7.67
CA THR A 29 -32.47 -16.78 -8.20
C THR A 29 -33.84 -17.24 -7.75
N ASP A 30 -34.28 -16.85 -6.55
CA ASP A 30 -35.61 -17.13 -6.01
C ASP A 30 -36.73 -16.67 -6.95
N LYS A 31 -36.52 -15.55 -7.67
CA LYS A 31 -37.43 -15.07 -8.71
C LYS A 31 -37.71 -16.11 -9.80
N TYR A 32 -36.82 -17.07 -10.02
CA TYR A 32 -36.96 -18.08 -11.07
C TYR A 32 -37.11 -19.50 -10.53
N LEU A 33 -36.74 -19.72 -9.26
CA LEU A 33 -36.70 -21.04 -8.65
C LEU A 33 -37.83 -21.32 -7.66
N LYS A 34 -38.52 -20.28 -7.15
CA LYS A 34 -39.62 -20.49 -6.21
C LYS A 34 -40.97 -20.68 -6.94
N PRO A 35 -41.80 -21.68 -6.56
CA PRO A 35 -43.06 -21.97 -7.23
C PRO A 35 -44.10 -20.84 -7.19
N ASP A 36 -44.04 -19.98 -6.18
CA ASP A 36 -44.92 -18.82 -6.00
C ASP A 36 -44.50 -17.60 -6.83
N SER A 37 -43.34 -17.65 -7.48
CA SER A 37 -42.88 -16.57 -8.34
C SER A 37 -43.64 -16.53 -9.66
N PRO A 38 -44.06 -15.35 -10.15
CA PRO A 38 -44.63 -15.22 -11.49
C PRO A 38 -43.65 -15.58 -12.62
N ASN A 39 -42.35 -15.61 -12.33
CA ASN A 39 -41.30 -15.99 -13.28
C ASN A 39 -40.76 -17.41 -13.04
N TYR A 40 -41.52 -18.27 -12.33
CA TYR A 40 -41.08 -19.62 -12.01
C TYR A 40 -40.74 -20.42 -13.28
N LEU A 41 -39.46 -20.76 -13.40
CA LEU A 41 -38.89 -21.21 -14.67
C LEU A 41 -39.33 -22.63 -15.03
N VAL A 42 -39.65 -23.47 -14.05
CA VAL A 42 -40.16 -24.84 -14.29
C VAL A 42 -41.52 -24.78 -14.98
N SER A 43 -42.47 -24.00 -14.45
CA SER A 43 -43.79 -23.83 -15.09
C SER A 43 -43.69 -23.16 -16.47
N TYR A 44 -42.74 -22.26 -16.67
CA TYR A 44 -42.47 -21.71 -18.00
C TYR A 44 -41.97 -22.78 -18.98
N ILE A 45 -41.06 -23.66 -18.56
CA ILE A 45 -40.58 -24.79 -19.37
C ILE A 45 -41.74 -25.73 -19.72
N GLU A 46 -42.57 -26.12 -18.74
CA GLU A 46 -43.74 -26.98 -18.95
C GLU A 46 -44.72 -26.39 -19.97
N LYS A 47 -44.93 -25.07 -19.92
CA LYS A 47 -45.75 -24.35 -20.91
C LYS A 47 -45.13 -24.41 -22.30
N LEU A 48 -43.83 -24.20 -22.44
CA LEU A 48 -43.13 -24.28 -23.72
C LEU A 48 -43.17 -25.70 -24.31
N GLU A 49 -42.98 -26.73 -23.47
CA GLU A 49 -43.07 -28.13 -23.87
C GLU A 49 -44.48 -28.50 -24.35
N SER A 50 -45.52 -27.98 -23.70
CA SER A 50 -46.91 -28.14 -24.13
C SER A 50 -47.17 -27.50 -25.51
N LEU A 51 -46.62 -26.31 -25.77
CA LEU A 51 -46.72 -25.64 -27.08
C LEU A 51 -45.95 -26.40 -28.17
N GLN A 52 -44.80 -27.00 -27.84
CA GLN A 52 -44.04 -27.86 -28.74
C GLN A 52 -44.87 -29.07 -29.17
N LEU A 53 -45.60 -29.70 -28.25
CA LEU A 53 -46.49 -30.84 -28.54
C LEU A 53 -47.68 -30.45 -29.44
N LEU A 54 -48.11 -29.18 -29.39
CA LEU A 54 -49.16 -28.62 -30.25
C LEU A 54 -48.64 -28.17 -31.63
N GLY A 55 -47.38 -28.49 -31.97
CA GLY A 55 -46.79 -28.22 -33.29
C GLY A 55 -46.16 -26.83 -33.44
N GLN A 56 -46.01 -26.04 -32.36
CA GLN A 56 -45.28 -24.78 -32.41
C GLN A 56 -43.80 -25.00 -32.11
N ASP A 57 -42.89 -24.53 -32.96
CA ASP A 57 -41.44 -24.68 -32.71
C ASP A 57 -40.97 -23.79 -31.54
N GLN A 58 -40.60 -24.43 -30.42
CA GLN A 58 -40.07 -23.82 -29.20
C GLN A 58 -38.74 -24.45 -28.75
N LEU A 59 -38.12 -25.33 -29.54
CA LEU A 59 -36.99 -26.16 -29.12
C LEU A 59 -35.82 -25.34 -28.57
N GLU A 60 -35.43 -24.26 -29.25
CA GLU A 60 -34.34 -23.38 -28.82
C GLU A 60 -34.65 -22.69 -27.48
N LYS A 61 -35.90 -22.27 -27.27
CA LYS A 61 -36.33 -21.62 -26.02
C LYS A 61 -36.36 -22.61 -24.86
N ILE A 62 -36.82 -23.85 -25.09
CA ILE A 62 -36.80 -24.92 -24.09
C ILE A 62 -35.36 -25.22 -23.67
N THR A 63 -34.44 -25.40 -24.63
CA THR A 63 -33.03 -25.67 -24.36
C THR A 63 -32.39 -24.57 -23.51
N ARG A 64 -32.58 -23.31 -23.90
CA ARG A 64 -32.08 -22.14 -23.15
C ARG A 64 -32.70 -22.03 -21.76
N ALA A 65 -34.00 -22.26 -21.62
CA ALA A 65 -34.68 -22.22 -20.33
C ALA A 65 -34.18 -23.32 -19.39
N LYS A 66 -33.97 -24.54 -19.89
CA LYS A 66 -33.37 -25.65 -19.11
C LYS A 66 -31.93 -25.34 -18.70
N ALA A 67 -31.12 -24.76 -19.58
CA ALA A 67 -29.76 -24.33 -19.25
C ALA A 67 -29.77 -23.25 -18.15
N ASN A 68 -30.63 -22.24 -18.29
CA ASN A 68 -30.81 -21.19 -17.27
C ASN A 68 -31.28 -21.76 -15.93
N LEU A 69 -32.20 -22.73 -15.93
CA LEU A 69 -32.64 -23.42 -14.71
C LEU A 69 -31.48 -24.12 -14.01
N GLY A 70 -30.63 -24.82 -14.77
CA GLY A 70 -29.41 -25.43 -14.24
C GLY A 70 -28.46 -24.39 -13.63
N ALA A 71 -28.21 -23.29 -14.35
CA ALA A 71 -27.35 -22.21 -13.88
C ALA A 71 -27.89 -21.54 -12.61
N TYR A 72 -29.20 -21.26 -12.53
CA TYR A 72 -29.82 -20.67 -11.36
C TYR A 72 -29.79 -21.61 -10.16
N LYS A 73 -30.06 -22.92 -10.35
CA LYS A 73 -29.94 -23.92 -9.28
C LYS A 73 -28.51 -24.00 -8.74
N LEU A 74 -27.51 -24.01 -9.63
CA LEU A 74 -26.10 -24.03 -9.22
C LEU A 74 -25.74 -22.76 -8.43
N ARG A 75 -26.10 -21.58 -8.95
CA ARG A 75 -25.85 -20.29 -8.27
C ARG A 75 -26.53 -20.23 -6.89
N ALA A 76 -27.78 -20.70 -6.79
CA ALA A 76 -28.50 -20.74 -5.52
C ALA A 76 -27.84 -21.72 -4.53
N SER A 77 -27.41 -22.90 -4.98
CA SER A 77 -26.71 -23.87 -4.14
C SER A 77 -25.36 -23.36 -3.63
N GLN A 78 -24.58 -22.69 -4.48
CA GLN A 78 -23.31 -22.05 -4.10
C GLN A 78 -23.54 -20.93 -3.07
N ALA A 79 -24.55 -20.08 -3.29
CA ALA A 79 -24.90 -19.03 -2.36
C ALA A 79 -25.40 -19.58 -1.02
N GLN A 80 -26.23 -20.63 -1.03
CA GLN A 80 -26.68 -21.28 0.20
C GLN A 80 -25.51 -21.85 1.01
N ASN A 81 -24.55 -22.49 0.34
CA ASN A 81 -23.34 -23.00 0.99
C ASN A 81 -22.54 -21.89 1.70
N ILE A 82 -22.50 -20.68 1.14
CA ILE A 82 -21.89 -19.52 1.78
C ILE A 82 -22.70 -19.08 3.01
N LEU A 83 -24.03 -18.96 2.87
CA LEU A 83 -24.93 -18.57 3.96
C LEU A 83 -24.86 -19.54 5.16
N ASP A 84 -24.65 -20.83 4.91
CA ASP A 84 -24.61 -21.86 5.96
C ASP A 84 -23.26 -21.92 6.69
N ASN A 85 -22.16 -21.54 6.03
CA ASN A 85 -20.80 -21.76 6.55
C ASN A 85 -20.11 -20.48 7.03
N HIS A 86 -20.23 -19.38 6.29
CA HIS A 86 -19.48 -18.16 6.61
C HIS A 86 -19.84 -17.50 7.94
N PRO A 87 -21.08 -17.59 8.47
CA PRO A 87 -21.36 -17.07 9.82
C PRO A 87 -20.52 -17.77 10.90
N LYS A 88 -20.22 -19.07 10.74
CA LYS A 88 -19.35 -19.82 11.66
C LYS A 88 -17.90 -19.31 11.58
N LYS A 89 -17.40 -19.10 10.36
CA LYS A 89 -16.05 -18.55 10.13
C LYS A 89 -15.89 -17.16 10.73
N LEU A 90 -16.91 -16.29 10.61
CA LEU A 90 -16.91 -14.97 11.25
C LEU A 90 -16.91 -15.07 12.78
N ALA A 91 -17.68 -16.00 13.35
CA ALA A 91 -17.68 -16.26 14.79
C ALA A 91 -16.33 -16.80 15.27
N GLU A 92 -15.68 -17.67 14.49
CA GLU A 92 -14.33 -18.18 14.77
C GLU A 92 -13.29 -17.05 14.78
N LEU A 93 -13.27 -16.20 13.74
CA LEU A 93 -12.37 -15.04 13.67
C LEU A 93 -12.59 -14.05 14.81
N THR A 94 -13.85 -13.82 15.21
CA THR A 94 -14.19 -12.97 16.35
C THR A 94 -13.69 -13.60 17.65
N GLY A 95 -13.95 -14.90 17.85
CA GLY A 95 -13.55 -15.63 19.05
C GLY A 95 -12.03 -15.78 19.19
N SER A 96 -11.28 -15.79 18.09
CA SER A 96 -9.82 -15.85 18.09
C SER A 96 -9.13 -14.47 18.06
N ASN A 97 -9.90 -13.37 18.06
CA ASN A 97 -9.40 -12.00 17.87
C ASN A 97 -8.59 -11.80 16.56
N ASP A 98 -9.00 -12.47 15.48
CA ASP A 98 -8.39 -12.40 14.15
C ASP A 98 -9.19 -11.53 13.17
N VAL A 99 -9.98 -10.57 13.68
CA VAL A 99 -10.78 -9.65 12.85
C VAL A 99 -9.94 -8.77 11.92
N PHE A 100 -8.66 -8.56 12.26
CA PHE A 100 -7.68 -7.80 11.47
C PHE A 100 -6.78 -8.69 10.59
N LEU A 101 -6.99 -10.02 10.57
CA LEU A 101 -6.14 -10.96 9.83
C LEU A 101 -6.30 -10.76 8.33
N ALA A 102 -5.18 -10.68 7.60
CA ALA A 102 -5.19 -10.60 6.14
C ALA A 102 -5.70 -11.92 5.52
N PRO A 103 -6.35 -11.87 4.34
CA PRO A 103 -6.69 -13.07 3.57
C PRO A 103 -5.45 -13.92 3.24
N PRO A 104 -5.57 -15.25 3.12
CA PRO A 104 -4.43 -16.14 2.88
C PRO A 104 -3.52 -15.71 1.72
N GLU A 105 -4.13 -15.23 0.63
CA GLU A 105 -3.42 -14.77 -0.57
C GLU A 105 -2.61 -13.48 -0.35
N ARG A 106 -2.82 -12.75 0.76
CA ARG A 106 -2.08 -11.52 1.11
C ARG A 106 -1.25 -11.65 2.38
N GLN A 107 -1.29 -12.79 3.07
CA GLN A 107 -0.47 -13.02 4.27
C GLN A 107 1.03 -13.01 3.98
N HIS A 108 1.41 -13.19 2.71
CA HIS A 108 2.78 -13.02 2.26
C HIS A 108 3.23 -11.55 2.19
N GLU A 109 2.30 -10.59 2.18
CA GLU A 109 2.55 -9.15 2.23
C GLU A 109 2.46 -8.60 3.66
N CYS A 110 1.46 -9.04 4.42
CA CYS A 110 1.24 -8.64 5.81
C CYS A 110 0.31 -9.62 6.51
N LEU A 111 0.57 -9.95 7.77
CA LEU A 111 -0.27 -10.87 8.54
C LEU A 111 -1.55 -10.19 9.06
N TYR A 112 -1.45 -9.00 9.65
CA TYR A 112 -2.58 -8.19 10.08
C TYR A 112 -2.58 -6.81 9.43
N ILE A 113 -3.76 -6.24 9.19
CA ILE A 113 -3.90 -4.93 8.56
C ILE A 113 -5.01 -4.08 9.18
N LEU A 114 -4.71 -2.79 9.36
CA LEU A 114 -5.67 -1.76 9.74
C LEU A 114 -5.88 -0.82 8.56
N ASP A 115 -6.85 -1.15 7.71
CA ASP A 115 -7.23 -0.34 6.54
C ASP A 115 -8.57 0.38 6.78
N GLN A 116 -9.00 1.19 5.82
CA GLN A 116 -10.24 1.97 5.93
C GLN A 116 -11.47 1.08 6.19
N GLU A 117 -11.60 -0.04 5.49
CA GLU A 117 -12.76 -0.93 5.65
C GLU A 117 -12.79 -1.52 7.07
N THR A 118 -11.67 -2.07 7.54
CA THR A 118 -11.59 -2.71 8.85
C THR A 118 -11.75 -1.72 9.99
N CYS A 119 -11.17 -0.54 9.83
CA CYS A 119 -11.27 0.53 10.81
C CYS A 119 -12.71 1.04 10.95
N HIS A 120 -13.42 1.26 9.84
CA HIS A 120 -14.82 1.67 9.89
C HIS A 120 -15.70 0.64 10.59
N ALA A 121 -15.55 -0.65 10.28
CA ALA A 121 -16.35 -1.70 10.89
C ALA A 121 -16.09 -1.87 12.41
N SER A 122 -14.85 -1.65 12.85
CA SER A 122 -14.47 -1.74 14.27
C SER A 122 -15.03 -0.58 15.11
N CYS A 123 -15.47 0.52 14.48
CA CYS A 123 -16.07 1.68 15.13
C CYS A 123 -17.61 1.68 15.14
N VAL A 124 -18.29 0.64 14.63
CA VAL A 124 -19.77 0.61 14.51
C VAL A 124 -20.48 0.35 15.86
N SER A 125 -19.76 0.16 16.96
CA SER A 125 -20.35 0.24 18.31
C SER A 125 -20.13 1.64 18.91
N GLU A 126 -21.23 2.40 19.00
CA GLU A 126 -21.40 3.72 19.62
C GLU A 126 -21.13 4.95 18.72
N GLU A 127 -22.23 5.65 18.40
CA GLU A 127 -22.34 7.03 17.88
C GLU A 127 -21.07 7.62 17.24
N ALA A 128 -20.89 7.35 15.94
CA ALA A 128 -19.73 7.78 15.17
C ALA A 128 -19.61 9.32 15.07
N SER A 129 -18.72 9.87 15.88
CA SER A 129 -18.05 11.14 15.62
C SER A 129 -16.96 10.92 14.56
N PRO A 130 -16.69 11.85 13.62
CA PRO A 130 -15.65 11.71 12.59
C PRO A 130 -14.20 11.71 13.13
N ARG A 131 -14.00 11.56 14.45
CA ARG A 131 -12.69 11.52 15.13
C ARG A 131 -12.51 10.29 16.03
N THR A 132 -13.25 9.21 15.77
CA THR A 132 -13.11 7.99 16.59
C THR A 132 -11.74 7.35 16.32
N THR A 133 -10.90 7.29 17.35
CA THR A 133 -9.63 6.55 17.27
C THR A 133 -9.92 5.06 17.16
N VAL A 134 -9.43 4.43 16.10
CA VAL A 134 -9.53 2.99 15.89
C VAL A 134 -8.43 2.32 16.69
N LYS A 135 -8.81 1.47 17.65
CA LYS A 135 -7.85 0.68 18.42
C LYS A 135 -7.68 -0.68 17.77
N PHE A 136 -6.43 -1.10 17.56
CA PHE A 136 -6.16 -2.49 17.22
C PHE A 136 -6.57 -3.38 18.41
N SER A 137 -7.63 -4.16 18.21
CA SER A 137 -8.14 -5.14 19.18
C SER A 137 -7.91 -6.57 18.73
N GLY A 138 -7.00 -6.79 17.78
CA GLY A 138 -6.61 -8.12 17.33
C GLY A 138 -5.77 -8.87 18.38
N LYS A 139 -5.19 -10.01 18.00
CA LYS A 139 -4.29 -10.77 18.88
C LYS A 139 -3.20 -9.89 19.49
N SER A 140 -3.10 -9.92 20.81
CA SER A 140 -2.05 -9.21 21.56
C SER A 140 -0.69 -9.89 21.49
N ASN A 141 -0.63 -11.15 21.04
CA ASN A 141 0.61 -11.89 20.82
C ASN A 141 0.61 -12.45 19.39
N ILE A 142 1.48 -11.90 18.55
CA ILE A 142 1.63 -12.23 17.14
C ILE A 142 2.96 -12.96 16.95
N GLN A 143 2.90 -14.14 16.36
CA GLN A 143 4.09 -14.91 16.01
C GLN A 143 4.19 -15.01 14.49
N LEU A 144 5.34 -14.66 13.94
CA LEU A 144 5.66 -14.90 12.53
C LEU A 144 6.27 -16.29 12.41
N LEU A 145 5.52 -17.21 11.81
CA LEU A 145 5.81 -18.66 11.82
C LEU A 145 6.18 -19.21 10.45
N HIS A 146 5.75 -18.57 9.37
CA HIS A 146 5.90 -19.09 8.01
C HIS A 146 6.77 -18.17 7.16
N GLU A 147 7.63 -18.72 6.30
CA GLU A 147 8.65 -17.97 5.55
C GLU A 147 8.05 -16.86 4.67
N GLU A 148 6.85 -17.07 4.15
CA GLU A 148 6.13 -16.09 3.33
C GLU A 148 5.70 -14.85 4.12
N GLN A 149 5.50 -14.94 5.45
CA GLN A 149 5.00 -13.82 6.26
C GLN A 149 6.05 -12.72 6.40
N THR A 150 5.90 -11.64 5.65
CA THR A 150 6.82 -10.50 5.65
C THR A 150 6.49 -9.56 6.82
N ASP A 151 5.45 -8.74 6.69
CA ASP A 151 5.08 -7.76 7.70
C ASP A 151 4.12 -8.36 8.75
N ALA A 152 4.30 -8.03 10.03
CA ALA A 152 3.38 -8.51 11.07
C ALA A 152 2.08 -7.67 11.11
N VAL A 153 2.21 -6.35 11.20
CA VAL A 153 1.07 -5.43 11.25
C VAL A 153 1.29 -4.28 10.26
N ARG A 154 0.34 -4.07 9.35
CA ARG A 154 0.30 -2.90 8.47
C ARG A 154 -0.75 -1.90 8.94
N VAL A 155 -0.33 -0.70 9.33
CA VAL A 155 -1.21 0.42 9.63
C VAL A 155 -1.43 1.22 8.36
N TRP A 156 -2.64 1.15 7.81
CA TRP A 156 -3.01 1.77 6.53
C TRP A 156 -4.26 2.66 6.63
N HIS A 157 -4.45 3.29 7.80
CA HIS A 157 -5.59 4.17 8.06
C HIS A 157 -5.25 5.25 9.08
N HIS A 158 -5.94 6.39 9.00
CA HIS A 158 -5.80 7.50 9.94
C HIS A 158 -6.39 7.17 11.31
N ASN A 159 -6.03 7.96 12.32
CA ASN A 159 -6.62 7.88 13.66
C ASN A 159 -6.50 6.49 14.30
N VAL A 160 -5.38 5.79 14.08
CA VAL A 160 -5.16 4.43 14.58
C VAL A 160 -4.32 4.44 15.85
N GLN A 161 -4.71 3.61 16.82
CA GLN A 161 -3.90 3.27 17.99
C GLN A 161 -3.58 1.77 17.99
N VAL A 162 -2.29 1.45 17.94
CA VAL A 162 -1.75 0.11 18.18
C VAL A 162 -1.14 0.10 19.58
N SER A 163 -1.58 -0.81 20.45
CA SER A 163 -1.09 -0.82 21.83
C SER A 163 -0.98 -2.22 22.41
N ASN A 164 -0.01 -2.41 23.31
CA ASN A 164 0.16 -3.65 24.09
C ASN A 164 0.30 -4.90 23.20
N LEU A 165 0.98 -4.77 22.05
CA LEU A 165 1.28 -5.90 21.17
C LEU A 165 2.62 -6.51 21.50
N CYS A 166 2.68 -7.83 21.56
CA CYS A 166 3.89 -8.62 21.55
C CYS A 166 4.03 -9.25 20.15
N ILE A 167 5.05 -8.86 19.40
CA ILE A 167 5.38 -9.44 18.09
C ILE A 167 6.67 -10.24 18.23
N THR A 168 6.65 -11.50 17.82
CA THR A 168 7.80 -12.39 17.92
C THR A 168 8.12 -13.05 16.58
N ASP A 169 9.39 -13.00 16.18
CA ASP A 169 9.91 -13.68 15.01
C ASP A 169 11.19 -14.43 15.35
N LEU A 170 11.10 -15.76 15.45
CA LEU A 170 12.24 -16.63 15.78
C LEU A 170 12.87 -17.27 14.54
N ARG A 171 12.41 -16.91 13.35
CA ARG A 171 12.90 -17.47 12.08
C ARG A 171 14.31 -16.96 11.80
N HIS A 172 15.08 -17.75 11.05
CA HIS A 172 16.41 -17.38 10.58
C HIS A 172 16.32 -17.02 9.10
N TYR A 173 16.72 -15.79 8.75
CA TYR A 173 16.72 -15.30 7.37
C TYR A 173 17.63 -14.07 7.26
N ASN A 174 17.99 -13.69 6.04
CA ASN A 174 18.88 -12.55 5.77
C ASN A 174 18.18 -11.40 5.01
N ASP A 175 16.93 -11.59 4.56
CA ASP A 175 16.19 -10.58 3.80
C ASP A 175 15.75 -9.42 4.70
N SER A 176 16.09 -8.19 4.30
CA SER A 176 15.88 -6.97 5.08
C SER A 176 14.58 -6.21 4.75
N HIS A 177 13.56 -6.89 4.22
CA HIS A 177 12.30 -6.29 3.76
C HIS A 177 11.08 -6.85 4.50
N ARG A 178 11.13 -6.85 5.83
CA ARG A 178 10.06 -7.37 6.70
C ARG A 178 9.89 -6.46 7.89
N ASP A 179 8.66 -6.05 8.18
CA ASP A 179 8.39 -5.05 9.21
C ASP A 179 7.50 -5.61 10.32
N ALA A 180 7.89 -5.42 11.59
CA ALA A 180 7.00 -5.74 12.70
C ALA A 180 5.76 -4.84 12.64
N ILE A 181 5.95 -3.53 12.48
CA ILE A 181 4.87 -2.58 12.26
C ILE A 181 5.23 -1.66 11.10
N GLN A 182 4.52 -1.84 9.98
CA GLN A 182 4.66 -0.99 8.81
C GLN A 182 3.59 0.10 8.80
N LEU A 183 4.00 1.35 8.63
CA LEU A 183 3.11 2.48 8.45
C LEU A 183 3.04 2.81 6.96
N ILE A 184 1.83 2.78 6.39
CA ILE A 184 1.60 3.19 5.01
C ILE A 184 0.48 4.25 5.01
N PRO A 185 0.70 5.43 4.41
CA PRO A 185 -0.39 6.37 4.19
C PRO A 185 -1.48 5.80 3.26
N PRO A 186 -2.77 5.92 3.61
CA PRO A 186 -3.87 5.46 2.75
C PRO A 186 -3.92 6.24 1.44
N VAL A 187 -4.60 5.64 0.46
CA VAL A 187 -4.95 6.31 -0.79
C VAL A 187 -5.92 7.45 -0.47
N LEU A 188 -5.56 8.67 -0.88
CA LEU A 188 -6.41 9.84 -0.70
C LEU A 188 -7.44 9.89 -1.82
N HIS A 189 -8.70 10.09 -1.46
CA HIS A 189 -9.81 10.27 -2.41
C HIS A 189 -10.56 11.58 -2.13
N LYS A 190 -11.22 12.10 -3.17
CA LYS A 190 -12.11 13.25 -3.09
C LYS A 190 -13.32 13.03 -3.98
N GLU A 191 -14.51 13.33 -3.45
CA GLU A 191 -15.75 13.36 -4.23
C GLU A 191 -15.73 14.57 -5.17
N ILE A 192 -15.80 14.30 -6.48
CA ILE A 192 -15.87 15.33 -7.54
C ILE A 192 -17.05 14.98 -8.43
N ASN A 193 -18.08 15.83 -8.44
CA ASN A 193 -19.33 15.62 -9.19
C ASN A 193 -20.03 14.28 -8.89
N GLY A 194 -19.98 13.84 -7.62
CA GLY A 194 -20.58 12.57 -7.17
C GLY A 194 -19.80 11.31 -7.57
N VAL A 195 -18.54 11.49 -7.99
CA VAL A 195 -17.60 10.40 -8.26
C VAL A 195 -16.42 10.52 -7.30
N SER A 196 -16.16 9.46 -6.54
CA SER A 196 -14.92 9.34 -5.75
C SER A 196 -13.72 9.23 -6.69
N ARG A 197 -12.88 10.25 -6.70
CA ARG A 197 -11.65 10.35 -7.50
C ARG A 197 -10.43 10.15 -6.64
N ARG A 198 -9.45 9.42 -7.14
CA ARG A 198 -8.15 9.24 -6.45
C ARG A 198 -7.32 10.51 -6.60
N LEU A 199 -6.84 11.04 -5.48
CA LEU A 199 -5.88 12.16 -5.48
C LEU A 199 -4.44 11.67 -5.46
N GLY A 200 -4.14 10.63 -4.68
CA GLY A 200 -2.77 10.11 -4.59
C GLY A 200 -2.68 8.88 -3.71
N ASP A 201 -1.50 8.26 -3.72
CA ASP A 201 -1.12 7.13 -2.87
C ASP A 201 0.17 7.45 -2.09
N GLN A 202 0.68 6.47 -1.35
CA GLN A 202 1.90 6.64 -0.56
C GLN A 202 3.10 7.06 -1.43
N LEU A 203 3.17 6.61 -2.69
CA LEU A 203 4.24 7.00 -3.60
C LEU A 203 4.07 8.46 -4.05
N ALA A 204 2.84 8.92 -4.21
CA ALA A 204 2.53 10.32 -4.48
C ALA A 204 2.73 11.23 -3.25
N GLY A 205 3.11 10.71 -2.09
CA GLY A 205 3.33 11.51 -0.89
C GLY A 205 2.05 11.77 -0.09
N THR A 206 1.07 10.85 -0.05
CA THR A 206 -0.08 11.03 0.86
C THR A 206 0.35 11.03 2.33
N ILE A 207 -0.46 11.65 3.20
CA ILE A 207 -0.15 11.85 4.62
C ILE A 207 -0.98 10.91 5.49
N LEU A 208 -0.34 10.10 6.32
CA LEU A 208 -0.95 9.33 7.41
C LEU A 208 -1.08 10.22 8.66
N ASN A 209 -2.30 10.54 9.07
CA ASN A 209 -2.57 11.39 10.24
C ASN A 209 -2.95 10.57 11.49
N ASP A 210 -2.49 11.05 12.65
CA ASP A 210 -2.98 10.70 13.98
C ASP A 210 -2.82 9.20 14.33
N VAL A 211 -1.62 8.66 14.13
CA VAL A 211 -1.29 7.27 14.49
C VAL A 211 -0.49 7.22 15.80
N CYS A 212 -0.83 6.27 16.67
CA CYS A 212 -0.11 6.01 17.92
C CYS A 212 0.28 4.53 18.04
N ILE A 213 1.58 4.25 18.11
CA ILE A 213 2.16 2.94 18.41
C ILE A 213 2.75 3.01 19.81
N ARG A 214 2.19 2.25 20.76
CA ARG A 214 2.60 2.37 22.15
C ARG A 214 2.61 1.09 22.95
N ASP A 215 3.50 1.03 23.93
CA ASP A 215 3.57 -0.09 24.88
C ASP A 215 3.68 -1.46 24.16
N CYS A 216 4.26 -1.51 22.95
CA CYS A 216 4.47 -2.73 22.19
C CYS A 216 5.85 -3.34 22.50
N LYS A 217 5.92 -4.67 22.49
CA LYS A 217 7.14 -5.46 22.54
C LYS A 217 7.39 -6.14 21.19
N ILE A 218 8.58 -5.99 20.63
CA ILE A 218 9.01 -6.65 19.39
C ILE A 218 10.28 -7.46 19.69
N GLU A 219 10.26 -8.75 19.38
CA GLU A 219 11.37 -9.68 19.64
C GLU A 219 11.70 -10.52 18.40
N ALA A 220 12.80 -10.19 17.73
CA ALA A 220 13.30 -10.87 16.54
C ALA A 220 14.81 -11.12 16.60
N PRO A 221 15.28 -12.05 17.44
CA PRO A 221 16.71 -12.24 17.71
C PRO A 221 17.48 -12.94 16.58
N ASN A 222 16.79 -13.58 15.63
CA ASN A 222 17.40 -14.51 14.66
C ASN A 222 17.30 -14.05 13.20
N GLY A 223 16.52 -13.01 12.90
CA GLY A 223 16.36 -12.45 11.57
C GLY A 223 16.24 -10.92 11.60
N PRO A 224 16.58 -10.21 10.51
CA PRO A 224 16.63 -8.76 10.46
C PRO A 224 15.24 -8.11 10.29
N LEU A 225 14.27 -8.47 11.14
CA LEU A 225 12.93 -7.85 11.16
C LEU A 225 13.07 -6.36 11.50
N GLN A 226 12.49 -5.47 10.71
CA GLN A 226 12.45 -4.05 11.05
C GLN A 226 11.43 -3.81 12.17
N GLY A 227 11.66 -2.82 13.04
CA GLY A 227 10.75 -2.56 14.16
C GLY A 227 9.52 -1.77 13.70
N VAL A 228 9.55 -0.45 13.89
CA VAL A 228 8.51 0.45 13.35
C VAL A 228 9.06 1.16 12.12
N PHE A 229 8.47 0.88 10.95
CA PHE A 229 9.03 1.30 9.67
C PHE A 229 8.01 2.04 8.79
N ALA A 230 8.50 3.09 8.14
CA ALA A 230 7.78 3.80 7.09
C ALA A 230 8.77 4.29 6.04
N SER A 231 8.64 3.84 4.79
CA SER A 231 9.57 4.15 3.71
C SER A 231 9.05 5.22 2.74
N ASP A 232 7.75 5.23 2.47
CA ASP A 232 7.11 6.10 1.50
C ASP A 232 5.93 6.85 2.12
N GLY A 233 5.58 7.98 1.49
CA GLY A 233 4.57 8.89 2.00
C GLY A 233 5.03 9.73 3.18
N MET A 234 4.07 10.32 3.89
CA MET A 234 4.33 11.28 4.98
C MET A 234 3.44 10.99 6.19
N HIS A 235 3.84 11.51 7.35
CA HIS A 235 3.23 11.18 8.64
C HIS A 235 3.03 12.45 9.47
N ARG A 236 1.81 12.69 9.97
CA ARG A 236 1.49 13.84 10.83
C ARG A 236 0.89 13.35 12.14
N ASN A 237 1.27 13.97 13.25
CA ASN A 237 0.83 13.55 14.59
C ASN A 237 1.14 12.07 14.90
N LEU A 238 2.24 11.54 14.38
CA LEU A 238 2.69 10.17 14.63
C LEU A 238 3.36 10.08 16.01
N ARG A 239 2.90 9.14 16.82
CA ARG A 239 3.36 8.92 18.20
C ARG A 239 3.91 7.50 18.36
N ILE A 240 5.20 7.35 18.65
CA ILE A 240 5.86 6.06 18.92
C ILE A 240 6.39 6.09 20.35
N ILE A 241 5.67 5.46 21.28
CA ILE A 241 5.84 5.71 22.72
C ILE A 241 6.01 4.41 23.51
N ASN A 242 7.00 4.33 24.40
CA ASN A 242 7.15 3.23 25.37
C ASN A 242 7.23 1.83 24.73
N ASN A 243 7.78 1.71 23.54
CA ASN A 243 7.96 0.40 22.90
C ASN A 243 9.29 -0.24 23.33
N ASP A 244 9.31 -1.56 23.45
CA ASP A 244 10.48 -2.38 23.75
C ASP A 244 10.81 -3.22 22.51
N ILE A 245 11.92 -2.90 21.84
CA ILE A 245 12.26 -3.47 20.53
C ILE A 245 13.64 -4.12 20.58
N LYS A 246 13.66 -5.42 20.32
CA LYS A 246 14.87 -6.24 20.21
C LYS A 246 14.88 -6.95 18.86
N THR A 247 15.71 -6.48 17.92
CA THR A 247 15.80 -7.05 16.59
C THR A 247 17.22 -6.95 16.00
N LEU A 248 17.58 -7.89 15.10
CA LEU A 248 18.79 -7.80 14.28
C LEU A 248 18.70 -6.76 13.14
N GLY A 249 17.49 -6.28 12.82
CA GLY A 249 17.26 -5.37 11.70
C GLY A 249 17.93 -4.00 11.87
N SER A 250 18.48 -3.46 10.79
CA SER A 250 19.12 -2.13 10.74
C SER A 250 18.13 -0.97 10.92
N HIS A 251 16.83 -1.22 10.73
CA HIS A 251 15.74 -0.26 10.83
C HIS A 251 14.87 -0.55 12.06
N THR A 252 15.38 -0.23 13.25
CA THR A 252 14.64 -0.46 14.49
C THR A 252 13.45 0.49 14.62
N ILE A 253 13.68 1.80 14.49
CA ILE A 253 12.63 2.78 14.21
C ILE A 253 13.13 3.65 13.06
N SER A 254 12.44 3.64 11.94
CA SER A 254 12.85 4.40 10.75
C SER A 254 11.63 4.95 10.03
N ILE A 255 11.48 6.28 10.06
CA ILE A 255 10.27 6.97 9.58
C ILE A 255 10.66 7.98 8.50
N ALA A 256 10.23 7.72 7.26
CA ALA A 256 10.28 8.71 6.19
C ALA A 256 9.12 9.71 6.30
N GLY A 257 9.43 10.99 6.06
CA GLY A 257 8.42 12.04 5.92
C GLY A 257 7.64 12.34 7.20
N LEU A 258 8.26 12.25 8.38
CA LEU A 258 7.63 12.70 9.63
C LEU A 258 7.50 14.24 9.64
N LEU A 259 6.27 14.74 9.62
CA LEU A 259 5.89 16.14 9.62
C LEU A 259 5.67 16.67 11.06
N THR A 260 4.82 17.67 11.20
CA THR A 260 4.40 18.28 12.46
C THR A 260 3.71 17.30 13.42
N GLY A 261 3.93 17.53 14.73
CA GLY A 261 3.23 16.83 15.82
C GLY A 261 3.79 15.44 16.14
N GLY A 262 4.98 15.10 15.63
CA GLY A 262 5.64 13.83 15.93
C GLY A 262 6.08 13.73 17.39
N VAL A 263 5.87 12.55 18.00
CA VAL A 263 6.38 12.22 19.35
C VAL A 263 7.10 10.87 19.28
N ILE A 264 8.34 10.81 19.72
CA ILE A 264 9.11 9.55 19.84
C ILE A 264 9.80 9.54 21.21
N SER A 265 9.19 8.87 22.19
CA SER A 265 9.53 8.99 23.61
C SER A 265 9.46 7.66 24.35
N GLY A 266 10.29 7.47 25.37
CA GLY A 266 10.27 6.32 26.28
C GLY A 266 10.56 4.95 25.64
N ASN A 267 10.98 4.89 24.37
CA ASN A 267 11.27 3.62 23.70
C ASN A 267 12.59 3.03 24.19
N LYS A 268 12.64 1.70 24.32
CA LYS A 268 13.83 0.91 24.67
C LYS A 268 14.22 0.05 23.49
N LEU A 269 15.40 0.30 22.94
CA LEU A 269 15.95 -0.49 21.85
C LEU A 269 17.09 -1.36 22.36
N HIS A 270 17.08 -2.65 22.03
CA HIS A 270 18.02 -3.63 22.52
C HIS A 270 18.95 -4.09 21.40
N LYS A 271 20.26 -3.97 21.64
CA LYS A 271 21.28 -4.56 20.78
C LYS A 271 21.15 -6.08 20.81
N VAL A 272 21.20 -6.68 19.63
CA VAL A 272 21.25 -8.14 19.45
C VAL A 272 22.63 -8.50 18.90
N GLU A 273 23.21 -9.59 19.43
CA GLU A 273 24.49 -10.12 18.99
C GLU A 273 24.50 -10.35 17.47
N GLY A 274 25.54 -9.85 16.79
CA GLY A 274 25.66 -9.96 15.34
C GLY A 274 24.80 -8.98 14.52
N GLY A 275 23.91 -8.21 15.15
CA GLY A 275 23.08 -7.19 14.48
C GLY A 275 23.79 -5.85 14.32
N GLU A 276 23.14 -4.89 13.66
CA GLU A 276 23.55 -3.48 13.70
C GLU A 276 23.20 -2.84 15.04
N THR A 277 23.78 -1.69 15.36
CA THR A 277 23.38 -0.95 16.58
C THR A 277 22.01 -0.34 16.33
N PRO A 278 21.00 -0.59 17.20
CA PRO A 278 19.67 -0.02 17.03
C PRO A 278 19.68 1.50 16.97
N GLN A 279 18.90 2.07 16.06
CA GLN A 279 18.79 3.52 15.88
C GLN A 279 17.34 3.95 15.65
N ILE A 280 17.06 5.20 16.03
CA ILE A 280 15.87 5.94 15.61
C ILE A 280 16.31 6.89 14.51
N ARG A 281 15.81 6.70 13.28
CA ARG A 281 16.15 7.51 12.12
C ARG A 281 14.92 8.16 11.52
N LEU A 282 15.02 9.45 11.23
CA LEU A 282 14.01 10.18 10.45
C LEU A 282 14.58 10.47 9.07
N TYR A 283 13.86 10.11 8.03
CA TYR A 283 14.27 10.28 6.64
C TYR A 283 13.40 11.31 5.93
N PRO A 284 13.91 11.98 4.88
CA PRO A 284 13.07 12.85 4.06
C PRO A 284 11.91 12.06 3.45
N ALA A 285 10.81 12.75 3.16
CA ALA A 285 9.71 12.18 2.40
C ALA A 285 10.19 11.84 0.99
N ARG A 286 9.63 10.80 0.39
CA ARG A 286 10.01 10.32 -0.94
C ARG A 286 8.81 10.35 -1.87
N ILE A 287 9.02 10.83 -3.10
CA ILE A 287 8.03 10.82 -4.17
C ILE A 287 8.42 9.77 -5.22
N GLY A 288 7.46 8.91 -5.56
CA GLY A 288 7.51 7.88 -6.59
C GLY A 288 8.22 6.58 -6.22
N GLY A 289 8.84 6.46 -5.04
CA GLY A 289 9.59 5.27 -4.65
C GLY A 289 10.76 4.96 -5.61
N ASN A 290 11.41 3.80 -5.45
CA ASN A 290 12.48 3.36 -6.35
C ASN A 290 11.94 2.36 -7.37
N MET A 291 11.32 2.85 -8.44
CA MET A 291 10.67 1.98 -9.42
C MET A 291 11.64 1.66 -10.56
N ALA A 292 12.13 0.43 -10.63
CA ALA A 292 13.04 -0.02 -11.67
C ALA A 292 14.30 0.88 -11.85
N GLU A 293 14.92 1.27 -10.74
CA GLU A 293 16.15 2.09 -10.71
C GLU A 293 16.02 3.42 -11.48
N ASP A 294 14.87 4.08 -11.40
CA ASP A 294 14.60 5.40 -11.99
C ASP A 294 14.92 6.57 -11.05
N GLY A 295 15.40 6.23 -9.85
CA GLY A 295 15.83 7.15 -8.83
C GLY A 295 14.69 7.66 -7.97
N VAL A 296 15.05 8.33 -6.87
CA VAL A 296 14.09 8.78 -5.86
C VAL A 296 14.12 10.29 -5.72
N VAL A 297 12.95 10.92 -5.70
CA VAL A 297 12.82 12.34 -5.37
C VAL A 297 12.60 12.45 -3.86
N THR A 298 13.58 13.01 -3.16
CA THR A 298 13.56 13.26 -1.71
C THR A 298 13.16 14.71 -1.44
N ILE A 299 12.22 14.92 -0.54
CA ILE A 299 11.79 16.26 -0.12
C ILE A 299 12.60 16.66 1.11
N LEU A 300 13.40 17.71 0.98
CA LEU A 300 14.32 18.19 2.02
C LEU A 300 13.74 19.38 2.81
N SER A 301 12.85 20.15 2.18
CA SER A 301 12.06 21.19 2.84
C SER A 301 10.79 21.50 2.04
N PHE A 302 9.79 22.06 2.73
CA PHE A 302 8.52 22.47 2.14
C PHE A 302 8.41 23.99 2.07
N ALA A 303 7.71 24.48 1.05
CA ALA A 303 7.30 25.87 0.95
C ALA A 303 6.03 26.13 1.77
N LYS A 304 5.86 27.36 2.23
CA LYS A 304 4.60 27.80 2.86
C LYS A 304 3.61 28.20 1.76
N GLU A 305 2.54 27.43 1.62
CA GLU A 305 1.47 27.69 0.64
C GLU A 305 0.30 28.41 1.33
N LYS A 306 -0.02 29.62 0.85
CA LYS A 306 -1.05 30.45 1.46
C LYS A 306 -2.44 29.83 1.26
N GLY A 307 -3.16 29.60 2.36
CA GLY A 307 -4.52 29.05 2.33
C GLY A 307 -4.59 27.52 2.27
N CYS A 308 -3.45 26.84 2.36
CA CYS A 308 -3.35 25.39 2.41
C CYS A 308 -2.94 24.91 3.82
N ASP A 309 -3.15 23.63 4.08
CA ASP A 309 -2.69 22.99 5.31
C ASP A 309 -1.16 23.06 5.43
N LEU A 310 -0.68 23.25 6.67
CA LEU A 310 0.76 23.28 6.95
C LEU A 310 1.38 21.90 6.71
N VAL A 311 2.42 21.88 5.88
CA VAL A 311 3.28 20.71 5.65
C VAL A 311 4.71 21.16 5.91
N GLU A 312 5.30 20.70 7.01
CA GLU A 312 6.67 21.01 7.37
C GLU A 312 7.29 19.91 8.23
N TYR A 313 8.61 19.80 8.19
CA TYR A 313 9.38 19.03 9.17
C TYR A 313 9.57 19.88 10.42
N ALA A 314 8.70 19.68 11.41
CA ALA A 314 8.86 20.30 12.73
C ALA A 314 9.75 19.43 13.64
N GLU A 315 10.17 20.02 14.75
CA GLU A 315 10.85 19.29 15.83
C GLU A 315 9.99 18.12 16.32
N VAL A 316 10.67 17.03 16.70
CA VAL A 316 10.04 15.84 17.26
C VAL A 316 10.12 15.92 18.77
N ASP A 317 8.99 15.75 19.43
CA ASP A 317 8.91 15.72 20.88
C ASP A 317 9.46 14.38 21.40
N THR A 318 10.50 14.45 22.24
CA THR A 318 11.08 13.28 22.92
C THR A 318 10.46 13.01 24.29
N GLY A 319 9.47 13.81 24.69
CA GLY A 319 8.72 13.69 25.93
C GLY A 319 9.57 13.90 27.19
N SER A 320 8.98 13.61 28.35
CA SER A 320 9.69 13.63 29.64
C SER A 320 10.55 12.39 29.88
N GLU A 321 10.28 11.30 29.15
CA GLU A 321 11.02 10.04 29.22
C GLU A 321 11.85 9.89 27.95
N GLY A 322 13.18 10.00 28.06
CA GLY A 322 14.09 9.83 26.92
C GLY A 322 14.06 8.40 26.35
N ASN A 323 14.42 8.25 25.08
CA ASN A 323 14.64 6.93 24.49
C ASN A 323 15.94 6.33 25.04
N VAL A 324 16.00 4.99 25.12
CA VAL A 324 17.11 4.25 25.73
C VAL A 324 17.63 3.18 24.77
N LEU A 325 18.95 3.11 24.64
CA LEU A 325 19.65 1.99 24.01
C LEU A 325 20.22 1.08 25.09
N THR A 326 19.84 -0.20 25.05
CA THR A 326 20.41 -1.26 25.89
C THR A 326 21.39 -2.10 25.07
N LEU A 327 22.65 -2.18 25.51
CA LEU A 327 23.68 -2.99 24.86
C LEU A 327 23.61 -4.46 25.28
N GLU A 328 24.41 -5.31 24.64
CA GLU A 328 24.44 -6.78 24.88
C GLU A 328 24.82 -7.15 26.32
N ASP A 329 25.64 -6.31 26.97
CA ASP A 329 26.05 -6.47 28.37
C ASP A 329 24.99 -6.00 29.38
N GLY A 330 23.83 -5.52 28.89
CA GLY A 330 22.75 -4.97 29.70
C GLY A 330 22.95 -3.52 30.13
N SER A 331 24.06 -2.88 29.76
CA SER A 331 24.26 -1.45 30.00
C SER A 331 23.25 -0.63 29.19
N SER A 332 22.79 0.49 29.76
CA SER A 332 21.81 1.37 29.15
C SER A 332 22.38 2.78 28.96
N SER A 333 22.06 3.41 27.84
CA SER A 333 22.47 4.78 27.50
C SER A 333 21.32 5.55 26.84
N PRO A 334 21.30 6.89 26.93
CA PRO A 334 20.35 7.70 26.15
C PRO A 334 20.50 7.42 24.66
N LEU A 335 19.37 7.32 23.96
CA LEU A 335 19.32 7.14 22.52
C LEU A 335 18.76 8.39 21.85
N GLU A 336 19.60 9.06 21.09
CA GLU A 336 19.23 10.23 20.30
C GLU A 336 18.51 9.85 19.00
N ILE A 337 17.68 10.78 18.52
CA ILE A 337 17.05 10.67 17.20
C ILE A 337 18.04 11.19 16.16
N THR A 338 18.37 10.34 15.19
CA THR A 338 19.14 10.77 14.01
C THR A 338 18.17 11.37 12.98
N ASP A 339 18.10 12.70 12.94
CA ASP A 339 17.22 13.41 12.00
C ASP A 339 17.93 13.74 10.69
N LEU A 340 17.57 13.02 9.63
CA LEU A 340 18.12 13.18 8.28
C LEU A 340 17.11 13.83 7.33
N ARG A 341 15.97 14.35 7.82
CA ARG A 341 14.87 14.86 6.99
C ARG A 341 15.27 16.00 6.05
N HIS A 342 16.37 16.68 6.33
CA HIS A 342 16.86 17.82 5.56
C HIS A 342 18.01 17.51 4.61
N GLU A 343 18.40 16.24 4.47
CA GLU A 343 19.48 15.83 3.58
C GLU A 343 19.16 14.56 2.79
N ILE A 344 19.86 14.38 1.67
CA ILE A 344 19.78 13.13 0.91
C ILE A 344 20.59 12.07 1.67
N PRO A 345 19.98 10.96 2.11
CA PRO A 345 20.70 9.93 2.87
C PRO A 345 21.82 9.30 2.03
N THR A 346 23.00 9.14 2.63
CA THR A 346 24.24 8.67 1.95
C THR A 346 24.07 7.34 1.25
N ASN A 347 23.25 6.41 1.79
CA ASN A 347 23.03 5.11 1.18
C ASN A 347 22.24 5.18 -0.15
N ILE A 348 21.50 6.26 -0.39
CA ILE A 348 20.68 6.44 -1.61
C ILE A 348 21.08 7.67 -2.43
N GLU A 349 22.12 8.41 -2.06
CA GLU A 349 22.56 9.62 -2.76
C GLU A 349 22.94 9.36 -4.24
N HIS A 350 23.42 8.15 -4.54
CA HIS A 350 23.77 7.72 -5.88
C HIS A 350 22.56 7.44 -6.79
N MET A 351 21.34 7.50 -6.25
CA MET A 351 20.09 7.29 -6.99
C MET A 351 19.03 8.34 -6.67
N SER A 352 19.36 9.41 -5.95
CA SER A 352 18.35 10.35 -5.44
C SER A 352 18.58 11.78 -5.87
N LEU A 353 17.49 12.53 -5.93
CA LEU A 353 17.43 13.97 -6.12
C LEU A 353 16.81 14.61 -4.88
N GLY A 354 17.34 15.74 -4.42
CA GLY A 354 16.75 16.51 -3.33
C GLY A 354 15.92 17.69 -3.85
N LEU A 355 14.76 17.94 -3.26
CA LEU A 355 13.95 19.13 -3.49
C LEU A 355 13.86 19.97 -2.21
N THR A 356 14.16 21.26 -2.31
CA THR A 356 13.90 22.26 -1.27
C THR A 356 12.75 23.17 -1.69
N ASP A 357 12.13 23.86 -0.73
CA ASP A 357 10.99 24.75 -0.95
C ASP A 357 9.87 24.10 -1.77
N PHE A 358 9.54 22.84 -1.44
CA PHE A 358 8.57 22.04 -2.18
C PHE A 358 7.11 22.47 -1.89
N ASN A 359 6.36 22.83 -2.93
CA ASN A 359 4.95 23.23 -2.86
C ASN A 359 4.07 21.98 -2.93
N TYR A 360 3.89 21.30 -1.79
CA TYR A 360 3.21 20.01 -1.74
C TYR A 360 1.78 20.04 -2.25
N ASN A 361 0.98 21.02 -1.83
CA ASN A 361 -0.44 21.07 -2.17
C ASN A 361 -0.63 21.35 -3.67
N ALA A 362 0.13 22.31 -4.21
CA ALA A 362 0.16 22.59 -5.66
C ALA A 362 0.63 21.37 -6.48
N TYR A 363 1.66 20.66 -6.01
CA TYR A 363 2.11 19.42 -6.64
C TYR A 363 1.02 18.35 -6.66
N LEU A 364 0.37 18.09 -5.51
CA LEU A 364 -0.64 17.04 -5.41
C LEU A 364 -1.89 17.39 -6.21
N GLU A 365 -2.25 18.68 -6.27
CA GLU A 365 -3.33 19.18 -7.13
C GLU A 365 -3.01 18.95 -8.62
N GLU A 366 -1.82 19.35 -9.11
CA GLU A 366 -1.44 19.09 -10.51
C GLU A 366 -1.42 17.59 -10.80
N PHE A 367 -0.82 16.78 -9.94
CA PHE A 367 -0.76 15.32 -10.12
C PHE A 367 -2.16 14.67 -10.17
N SER A 368 -3.08 15.12 -9.34
CA SER A 368 -4.42 14.51 -9.22
C SER A 368 -5.43 14.99 -10.25
N MET A 369 -5.27 16.22 -10.74
CA MET A 369 -6.25 16.87 -11.61
C MET A 369 -5.83 16.91 -13.09
N THR A 370 -4.61 16.50 -13.42
CA THR A 370 -4.11 16.47 -14.81
C THR A 370 -4.41 15.13 -15.46
N GLN A 371 -5.02 15.16 -16.65
CA GLN A 371 -5.17 13.98 -17.51
C GLN A 371 -3.87 13.65 -18.24
N TYR A 372 -3.69 12.39 -18.64
CA TYR A 372 -2.48 12.00 -19.35
C TYR A 372 -2.26 12.79 -20.65
N SER A 373 -3.31 13.08 -21.41
CA SER A 373 -3.25 13.92 -22.62
C SER A 373 -2.71 15.33 -22.33
N GLU A 374 -3.23 15.98 -21.28
CA GLU A 374 -2.79 17.31 -20.82
C GLU A 374 -1.32 17.29 -20.34
N TYR A 375 -0.87 16.20 -19.71
CA TYR A 375 0.53 16.01 -19.35
C TYR A 375 1.43 15.89 -20.59
N VAL A 376 1.01 15.16 -21.62
CA VAL A 376 1.77 15.05 -22.88
C VAL A 376 1.89 16.42 -23.57
N GLU A 377 0.84 17.23 -23.54
CA GLU A 377 0.85 18.57 -24.12
C GLU A 377 1.74 19.55 -23.32
N SER A 378 1.68 19.48 -21.99
CA SER A 378 2.42 20.40 -21.10
C SER A 378 3.88 20.00 -20.84
N ASP A 379 4.22 18.71 -20.94
CA ASP A 379 5.58 18.18 -20.80
C ASP A 379 5.89 17.11 -21.87
N PRO A 380 5.97 17.50 -23.16
CA PRO A 380 6.25 16.56 -24.25
C PRO A 380 7.62 15.89 -24.10
N VAL A 381 8.58 16.56 -23.47
CA VAL A 381 9.90 15.98 -23.17
C VAL A 381 9.76 14.87 -22.14
N GLY A 382 9.06 15.12 -21.03
CA GLY A 382 8.79 14.10 -20.00
C GLY A 382 7.99 12.91 -20.54
N ALA A 383 7.02 13.14 -21.43
CA ALA A 383 6.29 12.07 -22.10
C ALA A 383 7.20 11.19 -22.97
N ASN A 384 8.09 11.79 -23.75
CA ASN A 384 9.08 11.06 -24.54
C ASN A 384 10.06 10.28 -23.66
N GLN A 385 10.50 10.87 -22.54
CA GLN A 385 11.39 10.23 -21.57
C GLN A 385 10.73 9.05 -20.87
N LEU A 386 9.45 9.15 -20.49
CA LEU A 386 8.68 8.04 -19.95
C LEU A 386 8.70 6.84 -20.91
N GLN A 387 8.41 7.08 -22.19
CA GLN A 387 8.40 6.03 -23.21
C GLN A 387 9.80 5.42 -23.40
N ALA A 388 10.84 6.26 -23.45
CA ALA A 388 12.23 5.81 -23.58
C ALA A 388 12.68 5.00 -22.35
N TRP A 389 12.33 5.45 -21.16
CA TRP A 389 12.63 4.78 -19.89
C TRP A 389 11.95 3.42 -19.80
N LEU A 390 10.63 3.34 -20.03
CA LEU A 390 9.90 2.07 -20.02
C LEU A 390 10.46 1.08 -21.04
N ARG A 391 10.76 1.53 -22.26
CA ARG A 391 11.37 0.68 -23.29
C ARG A 391 12.71 0.12 -22.83
N LEU A 392 13.59 0.99 -22.35
CA LEU A 392 14.92 0.57 -21.92
C LEU A 392 14.84 -0.38 -20.73
N ARG A 393 14.14 -0.02 -19.66
CA ARG A 393 14.09 -0.82 -18.44
C ARG A 393 13.40 -2.16 -18.67
N SER A 394 12.35 -2.20 -19.49
CA SER A 394 11.73 -3.45 -19.91
C SER A 394 12.73 -4.33 -20.67
N GLU A 395 13.55 -3.77 -21.57
CA GLU A 395 14.59 -4.51 -22.28
C GLU A 395 15.70 -5.00 -21.35
N GLU A 396 16.25 -4.13 -20.50
CA GLU A 396 17.28 -4.51 -19.54
C GLU A 396 16.80 -5.62 -18.60
N TYR A 397 15.60 -5.48 -18.04
CA TYR A 397 15.06 -6.46 -17.08
C TYR A 397 14.61 -7.76 -17.74
N SER A 398 14.40 -7.80 -19.06
CA SER A 398 14.02 -9.03 -19.75
C SER A 398 15.20 -9.75 -20.41
N LYS A 399 16.13 -9.00 -21.00
CA LYS A 399 17.26 -9.52 -21.78
C LYS A 399 18.60 -9.46 -21.05
N GLY A 400 18.67 -8.78 -19.92
CA GLY A 400 19.93 -8.49 -19.23
C GLY A 400 20.60 -7.21 -19.73
N ARG A 401 21.70 -6.85 -19.08
CA ARG A 401 22.52 -5.68 -19.43
C ARG A 401 23.83 -6.12 -20.08
N PRO A 402 24.54 -5.24 -20.81
CA PRO A 402 25.90 -5.52 -21.26
C PRO A 402 26.84 -5.86 -20.10
N GLU A 403 27.88 -6.65 -20.37
CA GLU A 403 28.93 -6.93 -19.39
C GLU A 403 29.63 -5.63 -18.96
N GLY A 404 29.93 -5.50 -17.66
CA GLY A 404 30.55 -4.30 -17.10
C GLY A 404 29.62 -3.08 -16.97
N HIS A 405 28.31 -3.23 -17.22
CA HIS A 405 27.35 -2.15 -17.01
C HIS A 405 27.36 -1.68 -15.53
N GLN A 406 27.35 -0.37 -15.30
CA GLN A 406 27.53 0.23 -13.96
C GLN A 406 26.41 -0.12 -12.95
N LEU A 407 25.24 -0.50 -13.45
CA LEU A 407 24.12 -0.98 -12.63
C LEU A 407 24.19 -2.50 -12.33
N GLY A 408 25.18 -3.22 -12.87
CA GLY A 408 25.26 -4.67 -12.77
C GLY A 408 24.14 -5.38 -13.56
N GLN A 409 24.11 -6.71 -13.52
CA GLN A 409 23.05 -7.51 -14.13
C GLN A 409 21.74 -7.39 -13.32
N PRO A 410 20.56 -7.47 -13.98
CA PRO A 410 19.29 -7.43 -13.26
C PRO A 410 19.10 -8.63 -12.34
N SER A 411 18.62 -8.38 -11.12
CA SER A 411 18.21 -9.42 -10.17
C SER A 411 16.95 -10.17 -10.62
N SER A 412 16.63 -11.30 -9.98
CA SER A 412 15.38 -12.05 -10.23
C SER A 412 14.14 -11.19 -9.95
N GLU A 413 14.17 -10.37 -8.90
CA GLU A 413 13.12 -9.42 -8.57
C GLU A 413 12.95 -8.36 -9.67
N GLN A 414 14.05 -7.80 -10.17
CA GLN A 414 14.01 -6.86 -11.28
C GLN A 414 13.42 -7.51 -12.54
N GLN A 415 13.79 -8.75 -12.86
CA GLN A 415 13.19 -9.48 -13.97
C GLN A 415 11.67 -9.70 -13.78
N HIS A 416 11.23 -9.93 -12.54
CA HIS A 416 9.81 -10.04 -12.21
C HIS A 416 9.07 -8.71 -12.42
N ILE A 417 9.62 -7.61 -11.92
CA ILE A 417 9.11 -6.24 -12.15
C ILE A 417 9.03 -5.94 -13.66
N GLY A 418 10.06 -6.31 -14.42
CA GLY A 418 10.11 -6.12 -15.86
C GLY A 418 8.95 -6.79 -16.61
N ARG A 419 8.59 -8.01 -16.19
CA ARG A 419 7.49 -8.78 -16.79
C ARG A 419 6.11 -8.31 -16.36
N ASN A 420 5.94 -8.00 -15.08
CA ASN A 420 4.61 -7.83 -14.49
C ASN A 420 4.17 -6.36 -14.36
N ASP A 421 5.09 -5.40 -14.40
CA ASP A 421 4.76 -3.97 -14.32
C ASP A 421 5.23 -3.20 -15.57
N LEU A 422 6.53 -3.27 -15.90
CA LEU A 422 7.09 -2.43 -16.96
C LEU A 422 6.57 -2.77 -18.37
N ALA A 423 6.47 -4.06 -18.70
CA ALA A 423 5.97 -4.48 -20.01
C ALA A 423 4.48 -4.11 -20.22
N PRO A 424 3.56 -4.39 -19.27
CA PRO A 424 2.18 -3.90 -19.35
C PRO A 424 2.07 -2.37 -19.41
N ALA A 425 2.90 -1.64 -18.66
CA ALA A 425 2.98 -0.18 -18.73
C ALA A 425 3.38 0.33 -20.12
N LEU A 426 4.38 -0.29 -20.74
CA LEU A 426 4.79 0.06 -22.10
C LEU A 426 3.72 -0.25 -23.14
N GLU A 427 2.97 -1.34 -22.98
CA GLU A 427 1.90 -1.73 -23.89
C GLU A 427 0.74 -0.73 -23.87
N ILE A 428 0.24 -0.37 -22.68
CA ILE A 428 -0.87 0.59 -22.56
C ILE A 428 -0.49 1.98 -23.08
N LEU A 429 0.78 2.37 -22.91
CA LEU A 429 1.30 3.63 -23.45
C LEU A 429 1.29 3.63 -24.98
N ARG A 430 1.69 2.51 -25.60
CA ARG A 430 1.74 2.35 -27.07
C ARG A 430 0.37 2.24 -27.71
N SER A 431 -0.63 1.69 -27.00
CA SER A 431 -1.99 1.59 -27.51
C SER A 431 -2.75 2.91 -27.48
N GLY A 432 -2.21 3.94 -26.80
CA GLY A 432 -2.88 5.24 -26.62
C GLY A 432 -4.04 5.19 -25.63
N GLY A 433 -4.17 4.12 -24.85
CA GLY A 433 -5.31 3.87 -23.97
C GLY A 433 -5.41 4.75 -22.71
N LEU A 434 -4.54 5.77 -22.56
CA LEU A 434 -4.46 6.59 -21.36
C LEU A 434 -5.01 8.02 -21.52
N GLY A 435 -5.32 8.47 -22.75
CA GLY A 435 -5.56 9.89 -23.08
C GLY A 435 -6.38 10.67 -22.04
N ASP A 436 -7.59 10.21 -21.72
CA ASP A 436 -8.53 10.93 -20.85
C ASP A 436 -8.49 10.46 -19.38
N ILE A 437 -7.47 9.68 -19.00
CA ILE A 437 -7.32 9.15 -17.63
C ILE A 437 -6.51 10.15 -16.81
N TYR A 438 -7.03 10.55 -15.64
CA TYR A 438 -6.28 11.32 -14.66
C TYR A 438 -5.03 10.56 -14.22
N ILE A 439 -3.89 11.25 -14.12
CA ILE A 439 -2.61 10.60 -13.82
C ILE A 439 -2.68 9.79 -12.52
N SER A 440 -3.32 10.31 -11.48
CA SER A 440 -3.54 9.62 -10.20
C SER A 440 -4.32 8.31 -10.31
N GLU A 441 -5.16 8.16 -11.35
CA GLU A 441 -6.04 7.01 -11.60
C GLU A 441 -5.45 5.98 -12.58
N ILE A 442 -4.33 6.29 -13.25
CA ILE A 442 -3.63 5.34 -14.13
C ILE A 442 -3.26 4.10 -13.31
N ARG A 443 -3.63 2.89 -13.76
CA ARG A 443 -3.41 1.66 -12.97
C ARG A 443 -1.93 1.25 -12.87
N GLN A 444 -1.14 1.55 -13.89
CA GLN A 444 0.27 1.15 -13.98
C GLN A 444 1.14 2.02 -13.09
N THR A 445 1.65 1.44 -12.00
CA THR A 445 2.45 2.14 -10.99
C THR A 445 3.72 2.73 -11.59
N ALA A 446 4.38 2.03 -12.53
CA ALA A 446 5.54 2.55 -13.24
C ALA A 446 5.29 3.90 -13.95
N ILE A 447 4.12 4.06 -14.60
CA ILE A 447 3.75 5.31 -15.28
C ILE A 447 3.49 6.40 -14.25
N ARG A 448 2.67 6.12 -13.23
CA ARG A 448 2.37 7.08 -12.16
C ARG A 448 3.65 7.56 -11.47
N SER A 449 4.51 6.63 -11.07
CA SER A 449 5.78 6.88 -10.36
C SER A 449 6.71 7.81 -11.14
N PHE A 450 6.86 7.57 -12.45
CA PHE A 450 7.67 8.42 -13.30
C PHE A 450 7.09 9.85 -13.40
N ILE A 451 5.79 9.96 -13.69
CA ILE A 451 5.13 11.25 -13.89
C ILE A 451 5.10 12.06 -12.59
N MET A 452 4.82 11.43 -11.44
CA MET A 452 4.81 12.14 -10.16
C MET A 452 6.19 12.73 -9.81
N LYS A 453 7.30 12.05 -10.13
CA LYS A 453 8.65 12.60 -9.93
C LYS A 453 8.89 13.82 -10.82
N ARG A 454 8.48 13.75 -12.09
CA ARG A 454 8.57 14.87 -13.03
C ARG A 454 7.76 16.08 -12.57
N ILE A 455 6.52 15.87 -12.14
CA ILE A 455 5.67 16.95 -11.61
C ILE A 455 6.27 17.49 -10.31
N ALA A 456 6.72 16.63 -9.39
CA ALA A 456 7.35 17.07 -8.14
C ALA A 456 8.56 17.99 -8.38
N ILE A 457 9.40 17.68 -9.37
CA ILE A 457 10.55 18.51 -9.75
C ILE A 457 10.13 19.91 -10.20
N LYS A 458 8.95 20.08 -10.82
CA LYS A 458 8.43 21.41 -11.21
C LYS A 458 8.00 22.25 -9.99
N HIS A 459 7.61 21.59 -8.89
CA HIS A 459 7.05 22.22 -7.69
C HIS A 459 8.06 22.43 -6.56
N GLY A 460 9.34 22.15 -6.78
CA GLY A 460 10.40 22.39 -5.82
C GLY A 460 11.69 22.88 -6.48
N LYS A 461 12.65 23.31 -5.67
CA LYS A 461 13.99 23.67 -6.12
C LYS A 461 14.90 22.45 -6.00
N ILE A 462 15.50 22.05 -7.11
CA ILE A 462 16.49 20.97 -7.10
C ILE A 462 17.70 21.38 -6.27
N ALA A 463 17.99 20.62 -5.22
CA ALA A 463 19.20 20.78 -4.43
C ALA A 463 20.44 20.44 -5.26
N PRO A 464 21.56 21.18 -5.11
CA PRO A 464 22.80 20.87 -5.82
C PRO A 464 23.26 19.43 -5.57
N LEU A 465 23.54 18.70 -6.65
CA LEU A 465 24.03 17.32 -6.57
C LEU A 465 25.47 17.31 -6.03
N LYS A 466 25.71 16.53 -4.97
CA LYS A 466 27.06 16.28 -4.41
C LYS A 466 27.94 15.54 -5.44
N ASP A 467 29.25 15.77 -5.44
CA ASP A 467 30.18 14.92 -6.18
C ASP A 467 30.42 13.61 -5.41
N LEU A 468 30.04 12.48 -6.01
CA LEU A 468 30.14 11.14 -5.42
C LEU A 468 31.34 10.34 -5.96
N GLY A 469 32.27 10.99 -6.66
CA GLY A 469 33.39 10.32 -7.30
C GLY A 469 32.94 9.27 -8.31
N SER A 470 33.38 8.01 -8.15
CA SER A 470 33.05 6.90 -9.05
C SER A 470 31.55 6.59 -9.13
N ASN A 471 30.77 6.94 -8.10
CA ASN A 471 29.32 6.71 -8.08
C ASN A 471 28.52 7.73 -8.90
N ASN A 472 29.14 8.80 -9.41
CA ASN A 472 28.44 9.78 -10.23
C ASN A 472 27.91 9.19 -11.54
N ALA A 473 28.68 8.32 -12.20
CA ALA A 473 28.24 7.74 -13.46
C ALA A 473 27.01 6.82 -13.26
N ARG A 474 26.98 6.08 -12.15
CA ARG A 474 25.79 5.33 -11.71
C ARG A 474 24.59 6.27 -11.50
N ARG A 475 24.80 7.40 -10.83
CA ARG A 475 23.75 8.42 -10.61
C ARG A 475 23.25 9.02 -11.91
N GLU A 476 24.14 9.33 -12.86
CA GLU A 476 23.76 9.83 -14.19
C GLU A 476 22.87 8.84 -14.93
N LEU A 477 23.21 7.55 -14.93
CA LEU A 477 22.39 6.52 -15.56
C LEU A 477 20.99 6.39 -14.94
N ILE A 478 20.90 6.51 -13.61
CA ILE A 478 19.63 6.42 -12.87
C ILE A 478 18.77 7.66 -13.12
N LEU A 479 19.34 8.85 -12.97
CA LEU A 479 18.60 10.11 -12.97
C LEU A 479 18.43 10.77 -14.34
N ARG A 480 19.07 10.25 -15.42
CA ARG A 480 19.01 10.87 -16.75
C ARG A 480 17.60 11.13 -17.27
N PHE A 481 16.64 10.30 -16.90
CA PHE A 481 15.26 10.46 -17.35
C PHE A 481 14.48 11.48 -16.53
N LEU A 482 14.87 11.75 -15.28
CA LEU A 482 14.20 12.75 -14.45
C LEU A 482 14.70 14.16 -14.75
N LEU A 483 16.00 14.29 -14.99
CA LEU A 483 16.70 15.58 -15.12
C LEU A 483 16.89 16.07 -16.56
N ALA A 484 16.60 15.25 -17.57
CA ALA A 484 16.75 15.68 -18.95
C ALA A 484 15.71 16.77 -19.29
N LYS A 485 16.21 17.81 -19.96
CA LYS A 485 15.46 19.01 -20.34
C LYS A 485 14.99 18.96 -21.78
#